data_AF-B7ANH6-F1
#
_entry.id   AF-B7ANH6-F1
#
_cell.length_a   1.000
_cell.length_b   1.000
_cell.length_c   1.000
_cell.angle_alpha   90.00
_cell.angle_beta   90.00
_cell.angle_gamma   90.00
#
_symmetry.space_group_name_H-M   'P 1'
#
loop_
_entity.id
_entity.type
_entity.pdbx_description
1 polymer ?
#
loop_
_entity_poly.entity_id
_entity_poly.type
_entity_poly.pdbx_seq_one_letter_code
_entity_poly.pdbx_strand_id
1 'polypeptide(L)'
;MDELVNTVQSMSKSTNDIDIKLPIVFPPPICYALFAADKLAIIMNNPSAMNWIYNNFIQLVFYSDNLENIDPHTHYLSIWPIDLMKIDQRGGNLFLREHIINNNIMELNKENLVDCIKMWIDQGLYIIANIDSTKISKTRYFGRKPFCHSAFIFGYNEIGIYQVDFLNSGQLDIINVPYEELIEAFFSPELPNIFRTEKIWRLIII
;
A
#
# COMPACT_ATOMS: atom_id res chain seq x y z
N MET A 1 17.98 47.40 -14.42
CA MET A 1 17.06 46.49 -15.15
C MET A 1 17.50 45.04 -14.96
N ASP A 2 18.80 44.77 -14.92
CA ASP A 2 19.35 43.42 -14.71
C ASP A 2 19.13 42.82 -13.30
N GLU A 3 19.05 43.63 -12.24
CA GLU A 3 18.71 43.13 -10.90
C GLU A 3 17.26 42.64 -10.78
N LEU A 4 16.32 43.28 -11.50
CA LEU A 4 14.91 42.87 -11.52
C LEU A 4 14.72 41.59 -12.34
N VAL A 5 15.47 41.43 -13.44
CA VAL A 5 15.46 40.19 -14.24
C VAL A 5 16.09 39.04 -13.46
N ASN A 6 17.17 39.27 -12.73
CA ASN A 6 17.80 38.25 -11.88
C ASN A 6 16.94 37.86 -10.66
N THR A 7 16.15 38.79 -10.12
CA THR A 7 15.21 38.51 -9.02
C THR A 7 13.99 37.72 -9.51
N VAL A 8 13.50 38.00 -10.72
CA VAL A 8 12.41 37.21 -11.33
C VAL A 8 12.90 35.83 -11.77
N GLN A 9 14.16 35.70 -12.23
CA GLN A 9 14.79 34.41 -12.55
C GLN A 9 15.18 33.58 -11.32
N SER A 10 15.47 34.22 -10.18
CA SER A 10 15.69 33.51 -8.90
C SER A 10 14.38 33.13 -8.21
N MET A 11 13.30 33.89 -8.43
CA MET A 11 11.95 33.54 -8.00
C MET A 11 11.27 32.50 -8.91
N SER A 12 11.75 32.29 -10.14
CA SER A 12 11.30 31.21 -11.04
C SER A 12 12.13 29.92 -10.90
N LYS A 13 12.99 29.82 -9.88
CA LYS A 13 13.78 28.63 -9.53
C LYS A 13 13.49 28.13 -8.11
N SER A 14 12.28 28.36 -7.59
CA SER A 14 11.70 27.38 -6.66
C SER A 14 10.93 26.37 -7.49
N THR A 15 11.63 25.37 -8.04
CA THR A 15 10.98 24.08 -8.25
C THR A 15 10.54 23.66 -6.85
N ASN A 16 9.25 23.82 -6.55
CA ASN A 16 8.65 23.12 -5.43
C ASN A 16 8.77 21.64 -5.80
N ASP A 17 9.85 20.99 -5.37
CA ASP A 17 10.02 19.55 -5.54
C ASP A 17 8.76 18.90 -4.94
N ILE A 18 7.91 18.36 -5.80
CA ILE A 18 6.64 17.80 -5.36
C ILE A 18 6.98 16.54 -4.56
N ASP A 19 6.72 16.55 -3.24
CA ASP A 19 6.84 15.40 -2.32
C ASP A 19 5.64 15.44 -1.35
N ILE A 20 4.63 14.61 -1.63
CA ILE A 20 3.40 14.52 -0.86
C ILE A 20 3.28 13.14 -0.23
N LYS A 21 3.07 13.10 1.09
CA LYS A 21 2.86 11.88 1.88
C LYS A 21 1.70 12.08 2.84
N LEU A 22 0.73 11.17 2.79
CA LEU A 22 -0.30 11.05 3.81
C LEU A 22 0.31 10.50 5.10
N PRO A 23 -0.21 10.90 6.28
CA PRO A 23 0.35 10.48 7.55
C PRO A 23 0.20 8.97 7.75
N ILE A 24 1.26 8.31 8.21
CA ILE A 24 1.26 6.91 8.64
C ILE A 24 2.11 6.76 9.91
N VAL A 25 1.79 5.77 10.74
CA VAL A 25 2.66 5.32 11.81
C VAL A 25 3.51 4.17 11.28
N PHE A 26 4.83 4.37 11.24
CA PHE A 26 5.77 3.40 10.70
C PHE A 26 6.99 3.19 11.63
N PRO A 27 7.38 1.93 11.92
CA PRO A 27 6.66 0.71 11.59
C PRO A 27 5.33 0.62 12.36
N PRO A 28 4.30 -0.05 11.81
CA PRO A 28 3.10 -0.35 12.57
C PRO A 28 3.41 -1.30 13.73
N PRO A 29 2.58 -1.34 14.78
CA PRO A 29 2.81 -2.18 15.96
C PRO A 29 2.84 -3.69 15.66
N ILE A 30 2.29 -4.11 14.52
CA ILE A 30 2.23 -5.50 14.08
C ILE A 30 2.57 -5.55 12.58
N CYS A 31 3.55 -6.36 12.20
CA CYS A 31 4.14 -6.39 10.86
C CYS A 31 4.28 -7.80 10.25
N TYR A 32 3.55 -8.81 10.74
CA TYR A 32 3.71 -10.20 10.28
C TYR A 32 3.20 -10.42 8.84
N ALA A 33 2.27 -9.59 8.35
CA ALA A 33 1.78 -9.62 6.98
C ALA A 33 1.44 -8.20 6.50
N LEU A 34 1.70 -7.93 5.22
CA LEU A 34 1.53 -6.60 4.62
C LEU A 34 0.09 -6.10 4.70
N PHE A 35 -0.91 -6.92 4.33
CA PHE A 35 -2.32 -6.50 4.40
C PHE A 35 -2.77 -6.00 5.78
N ALA A 36 -2.16 -6.50 6.87
CA ALA A 36 -2.41 -6.05 8.23
C ALA A 36 -1.55 -4.83 8.59
N ALA A 37 -0.27 -4.87 8.24
CA ALA A 37 0.68 -3.78 8.46
C ALA A 37 0.19 -2.47 7.80
N ASP A 38 -0.28 -2.55 6.55
CA ASP A 38 -0.78 -1.43 5.76
C ASP A 38 -1.92 -0.70 6.49
N LYS A 39 -2.94 -1.45 6.91
CA LYS A 39 -4.11 -0.88 7.60
C LYS A 39 -3.76 -0.35 8.98
N LEU A 40 -2.89 -1.03 9.71
CA LEU A 40 -2.45 -0.58 11.03
C LEU A 40 -1.62 0.70 10.94
N ALA A 41 -0.79 0.85 9.90
CA ALA A 41 -0.01 2.06 9.68
C ALA A 41 -0.92 3.30 9.49
N ILE A 42 -2.10 3.11 8.90
CA ILE A 42 -3.12 4.16 8.75
C ILE A 42 -3.86 4.39 10.09
N ILE A 43 -4.44 3.34 10.67
CA ILE A 43 -5.33 3.41 11.84
C ILE A 43 -4.62 3.98 13.06
N MET A 44 -3.33 3.71 13.22
CA MET A 44 -2.55 4.16 14.37
C MET A 44 -2.35 5.68 14.46
N ASN A 45 -2.70 6.44 13.42
CA ASN A 45 -2.83 7.89 13.54
C ASN A 45 -3.98 8.31 14.45
N ASN A 46 -4.97 7.43 14.69
CA ASN A 46 -6.05 7.69 15.63
C ASN A 46 -5.59 7.37 17.07
N PRO A 47 -5.63 8.34 18.02
CA PRO A 47 -5.19 8.11 19.40
C PRO A 47 -5.93 6.97 20.13
N SER A 48 -7.14 6.62 19.70
CA SER A 48 -7.94 5.53 20.29
C SER A 48 -7.64 4.15 19.69
N ALA A 49 -6.88 4.09 18.59
CA ALA A 49 -6.57 2.84 17.89
C ALA A 49 -5.83 1.83 18.76
N MET A 50 -4.89 2.29 19.59
CA MET A 50 -4.07 1.39 20.41
C MET A 50 -4.93 0.57 21.39
N ASN A 51 -5.95 1.19 21.99
CA ASN A 51 -6.89 0.49 22.86
C ASN A 51 -7.67 -0.58 22.09
N TRP A 52 -8.08 -0.28 20.85
CA TRP A 52 -8.74 -1.27 20.00
C TRP A 52 -7.80 -2.43 19.66
N ILE A 53 -6.53 -2.16 19.34
CA ILE A 53 -5.54 -3.21 19.09
C ILE A 53 -5.39 -4.11 20.33
N TYR A 54 -5.18 -3.51 21.51
CA TYR A 54 -5.07 -4.29 22.74
C TYR A 54 -6.30 -5.17 22.99
N ASN A 55 -7.51 -4.72 22.67
CA ASN A 55 -8.70 -5.54 22.90
C ASN A 55 -8.92 -6.65 21.85
N ASN A 56 -8.32 -6.54 20.65
CA ASN A 56 -8.62 -7.44 19.54
C ASN A 56 -7.44 -8.36 19.16
N PHE A 57 -6.19 -7.98 19.41
CA PHE A 57 -5.01 -8.75 19.01
C PHE A 57 -4.41 -9.64 20.10
N ILE A 58 -5.05 -9.77 21.28
CA ILE A 58 -4.56 -10.61 22.39
C ILE A 58 -4.53 -12.12 22.06
N GLN A 59 -5.27 -12.61 21.06
CA GLN A 59 -5.42 -14.05 20.79
C GLN A 59 -4.72 -14.53 19.50
N LEU A 60 -3.42 -14.29 19.35
CA LEU A 60 -2.58 -15.03 18.39
C LEU A 60 -1.80 -16.12 19.15
N VAL A 61 -2.39 -17.32 19.22
CA VAL A 61 -1.70 -18.51 19.74
C VAL A 61 -0.72 -19.02 18.69
N PHE A 62 0.56 -19.03 19.02
CA PHE A 62 1.59 -19.72 18.26
C PHE A 62 1.86 -21.07 18.90
N TYR A 63 1.52 -22.15 18.21
CA TYR A 63 1.97 -23.49 18.61
C TYR A 63 3.35 -23.72 18.00
N SER A 64 4.41 -23.54 18.80
CA SER A 64 5.78 -23.88 18.43
C SER A 64 5.91 -25.29 17.87
N ASP A 65 5.15 -26.21 18.44
CA ASP A 65 5.20 -27.65 18.17
C ASP A 65 4.60 -28.00 16.79
N ASN A 66 3.83 -27.08 16.20
CA ASN A 66 3.27 -27.25 14.86
C ASN A 66 4.22 -26.78 13.76
N LEU A 67 5.32 -26.07 14.06
CA LEU A 67 6.25 -25.53 13.05
C LEU A 67 7.14 -26.60 12.39
N GLU A 68 7.32 -27.76 13.03
CA GLU A 68 8.26 -28.78 12.55
C GLU A 68 7.73 -29.60 11.35
N ASN A 69 6.41 -29.65 11.14
CA ASN A 69 5.76 -30.51 10.15
C ASN A 69 4.86 -29.75 9.15
N ILE A 70 4.91 -28.42 9.15
CA ILE A 70 3.98 -27.58 8.37
C ILE A 70 4.69 -26.95 7.17
N ASP A 71 4.00 -26.99 6.04
CA ASP A 71 4.36 -26.22 4.85
C ASP A 71 4.40 -24.72 5.21
N PRO A 72 5.57 -24.05 5.14
CA PRO A 72 5.70 -22.63 5.48
C PRO A 72 4.84 -21.70 4.61
N HIS A 73 4.19 -22.21 3.56
CA HIS A 73 3.26 -21.47 2.71
C HIS A 73 1.80 -21.47 3.21
N THR A 74 1.52 -22.05 4.39
CA THR A 74 0.15 -22.28 4.84
C THR A 74 -0.21 -21.54 6.14
N HIS A 75 -1.13 -20.58 6.05
CA HIS A 75 -1.67 -19.82 7.19
C HIS A 75 -2.91 -20.54 7.76
N TYR A 76 -2.73 -21.58 8.59
CA TYR A 76 -3.81 -22.56 8.82
C TYR A 76 -4.93 -22.19 9.80
N LEU A 77 -4.82 -21.12 10.58
CA LEU A 77 -5.99 -20.44 11.13
C LEU A 77 -5.53 -19.10 11.66
N SER A 78 -5.96 -18.04 11.00
CA SER A 78 -5.65 -16.70 11.44
C SER A 78 -6.94 -15.91 11.47
N ILE A 79 -7.49 -15.79 12.67
CA ILE A 79 -8.51 -14.77 12.93
C ILE A 79 -7.74 -13.47 12.92
N TRP A 80 -7.93 -12.69 11.85
CA TRP A 80 -7.35 -11.37 11.70
C TRP A 80 -8.43 -10.35 12.06
N PRO A 81 -8.54 -9.85 13.30
CA PRO A 81 -9.58 -8.87 13.64
C PRO A 81 -9.61 -7.68 12.69
N ILE A 82 -8.45 -7.27 12.17
CA ILE A 82 -8.32 -6.21 11.16
C ILE A 82 -9.11 -6.49 9.87
N ASP A 83 -9.23 -7.75 9.45
CA ASP A 83 -9.93 -8.17 8.23
C ASP A 83 -11.24 -8.92 8.48
N LEU A 84 -11.43 -9.49 9.67
CA LEU A 84 -12.53 -10.39 10.03
C LEU A 84 -12.95 -10.13 11.48
N MET A 85 -14.00 -9.34 11.70
CA MET A 85 -14.74 -9.31 12.99
C MET A 85 -16.11 -9.99 12.88
N LYS A 86 -16.70 -10.00 11.68
CA LYS A 86 -17.92 -10.74 11.30
C LYS A 86 -17.85 -11.06 9.80
N ILE A 87 -18.64 -12.03 9.32
CA ILE A 87 -18.80 -12.23 7.87
C ILE A 87 -19.23 -10.88 7.27
N ASP A 88 -18.48 -10.40 6.28
CA ASP A 88 -18.63 -9.09 5.61
C ASP A 88 -18.37 -7.82 6.46
N GLN A 89 -17.87 -7.96 7.70
CA GLN A 89 -17.47 -6.82 8.54
C GLN A 89 -16.01 -6.96 8.99
N ARG A 90 -15.16 -6.04 8.49
CA ARG A 90 -13.76 -5.95 8.88
C ARG A 90 -13.63 -5.11 10.14
N GLY A 91 -12.84 -5.54 11.12
CA GLY A 91 -12.67 -4.75 12.35
C GLY A 91 -11.99 -3.40 12.13
N GLY A 92 -11.16 -3.30 11.08
CA GLY A 92 -10.62 -2.02 10.65
C GLY A 92 -11.70 -1.00 10.23
N ASN A 93 -12.92 -1.43 9.88
CA ASN A 93 -13.98 -0.52 9.43
C ASN A 93 -14.52 0.41 10.53
N LEU A 94 -14.15 0.19 11.79
CA LEU A 94 -14.41 1.15 12.87
C LEU A 94 -13.61 2.45 12.68
N PHE A 95 -12.47 2.38 11.99
CA PHE A 95 -11.55 3.50 11.77
C PHE A 95 -11.37 3.84 10.30
N LEU A 96 -11.68 2.92 9.39
CA LEU A 96 -11.48 3.04 7.95
C LEU A 96 -12.78 2.86 7.20
N ARG A 97 -12.93 3.57 6.08
CA ARG A 97 -13.93 3.26 5.06
C ARG A 97 -13.21 2.84 3.79
N GLU A 98 -13.53 1.66 3.29
CA GLU A 98 -12.96 1.16 2.05
C GLU A 98 -13.96 1.31 0.90
N HIS A 99 -13.50 1.86 -0.22
CA HIS A 99 -14.22 1.96 -1.48
C HIS A 99 -13.48 1.15 -2.55
N ILE A 100 -14.16 0.19 -3.15
CA ILE A 100 -13.57 -0.61 -4.22
C ILE A 100 -13.70 0.17 -5.54
N ILE A 101 -12.58 0.31 -6.26
CA ILE A 101 -12.57 0.80 -7.64
C ILE A 101 -12.20 -0.37 -8.54
N ASN A 102 -13.04 -0.62 -9.54
CA ASN A 102 -12.85 -1.60 -10.58
C ASN A 102 -13.25 -1.00 -11.94
N ASN A 103 -13.07 -1.78 -13.01
CA ASN A 103 -13.34 -1.33 -14.37
C ASN A 103 -14.82 -0.95 -14.63
N ASN A 104 -15.75 -1.37 -13.76
CA ASN A 104 -17.16 -0.96 -13.87
C ASN A 104 -17.42 0.46 -13.31
N ILE A 105 -16.50 0.98 -12.48
CA ILE A 105 -16.60 2.30 -11.86
C ILE A 105 -15.70 3.30 -12.59
N MET A 106 -14.45 2.92 -12.85
CA MET A 106 -13.46 3.75 -13.53
C MET A 106 -12.49 2.85 -14.28
N GLU A 107 -12.40 3.04 -15.59
CA GLU A 107 -11.42 2.35 -16.42
C GLU A 107 -10.05 3.02 -16.30
N LEU A 108 -9.07 2.26 -15.82
CA LEU A 108 -7.69 2.71 -15.74
C LEU A 108 -6.88 2.15 -16.90
N ASN A 109 -6.05 3.01 -17.47
CA ASN A 109 -5.09 2.68 -18.51
C ASN A 109 -3.72 3.26 -18.16
N LYS A 110 -2.71 2.98 -19.00
CA LYS A 110 -1.34 3.42 -18.75
C LYS A 110 -1.18 4.95 -18.73
N GLU A 111 -2.09 5.66 -19.41
CA GLU A 111 -2.03 7.12 -19.58
C GLU A 111 -2.65 7.85 -18.38
N ASN A 112 -3.68 7.29 -17.75
CA ASN A 112 -4.42 7.96 -16.66
C ASN A 112 -4.07 7.47 -15.24
N LEU A 113 -3.36 6.34 -15.11
CA LEU A 113 -3.13 5.71 -13.80
C LEU A 113 -2.45 6.65 -12.81
N VAL A 114 -1.35 7.29 -13.22
CA VAL A 114 -0.54 8.14 -12.36
C VAL A 114 -1.32 9.36 -11.90
N ASP A 115 -2.05 10.00 -12.80
CA ASP A 115 -2.86 11.19 -12.49
C ASP A 115 -3.99 10.86 -11.53
N CYS A 116 -4.63 9.69 -11.68
CA CYS A 116 -5.65 9.21 -10.74
C CYS A 116 -5.06 8.98 -9.34
N ILE A 117 -3.87 8.36 -9.24
CA ILE A 117 -3.19 8.17 -7.96
C ILE A 117 -2.92 9.51 -7.28
N LYS A 118 -2.35 10.48 -8.01
CA LYS A 118 -2.07 11.82 -7.49
C LYS A 118 -3.34 12.50 -6.99
N MET A 119 -4.40 12.49 -7.82
CA MET A 119 -5.71 13.03 -7.44
C MET A 119 -6.26 12.41 -6.15
N TRP A 120 -6.15 11.09 -5.98
CA TRP A 120 -6.62 10.43 -4.76
C TRP A 120 -5.78 10.79 -3.53
N ILE A 121 -4.45 10.83 -3.67
CA ILE A 121 -3.56 11.27 -2.59
C ILE A 121 -3.82 12.72 -2.19
N ASP A 122 -4.01 13.62 -3.17
CA ASP A 122 -4.35 15.03 -2.93
C ASP A 122 -5.68 15.21 -2.21
N GLN A 123 -6.60 14.25 -2.35
CA GLN A 123 -7.88 14.18 -1.64
C GLN A 123 -7.78 13.54 -0.25
N GLY A 124 -6.58 13.14 0.20
CA GLY A 124 -6.39 12.49 1.49
C GLY A 124 -6.72 11.00 1.50
N LEU A 125 -6.81 10.36 0.32
CA LEU A 125 -7.19 8.95 0.18
C LEU A 125 -5.96 8.07 0.08
N TYR A 126 -5.94 7.00 0.87
CA TYR A 126 -4.92 5.95 0.77
C TYR A 126 -5.33 4.93 -0.28
N ILE A 127 -4.34 4.26 -0.88
CA ILE A 127 -4.59 3.35 -2.00
C ILE A 127 -3.97 1.99 -1.68
N ILE A 128 -4.77 0.93 -1.78
CA ILE A 128 -4.28 -0.45 -1.83
C ILE A 128 -4.55 -1.02 -3.22
N ALA A 129 -3.48 -1.43 -3.89
CA ALA A 129 -3.49 -1.93 -5.27
C ALA A 129 -3.09 -3.39 -5.32
N ASN A 130 -3.73 -4.20 -6.15
CA ASN A 130 -3.17 -5.49 -6.54
C ASN A 130 -2.20 -5.28 -7.72
N ILE A 131 -0.91 -5.51 -7.49
CA ILE A 131 0.14 -5.38 -8.51
C ILE A 131 1.00 -6.64 -8.61
N ASP A 132 1.64 -6.84 -9.76
CA ASP A 132 2.71 -7.83 -9.89
C ASP A 132 4.00 -7.28 -9.28
N SER A 133 4.23 -7.61 -8.00
CA SER A 133 5.39 -7.07 -7.26
C SER A 133 6.73 -7.54 -7.80
N THR A 134 6.74 -8.55 -8.67
CA THR A 134 7.98 -9.00 -9.32
C THR A 134 8.55 -8.01 -10.32
N LYS A 135 7.76 -7.01 -10.72
CA LYS A 135 8.18 -5.89 -11.59
C LYS A 135 8.78 -4.72 -10.81
N ILE A 136 8.66 -4.71 -9.47
CA ILE A 136 9.16 -3.61 -8.64
C ILE A 136 10.56 -3.94 -8.09
N SER A 137 11.57 -3.18 -8.53
CA SER A 137 13.00 -3.47 -8.33
C SER A 137 13.44 -3.49 -6.86
N LYS A 138 12.77 -2.70 -6.01
CA LYS A 138 13.12 -2.54 -4.60
C LYS A 138 12.48 -3.59 -3.67
N THR A 139 11.58 -4.43 -4.18
CA THR A 139 10.92 -5.46 -3.37
C THR A 139 11.76 -6.73 -3.31
N ARG A 140 11.52 -7.56 -2.29
CA ARG A 140 12.10 -8.92 -2.21
C ARG A 140 11.68 -9.87 -3.33
N TYR A 141 10.65 -9.50 -4.08
CA TYR A 141 10.01 -10.32 -5.10
C TYR A 141 10.55 -10.06 -6.51
N PHE A 142 11.36 -9.01 -6.69
CA PHE A 142 11.86 -8.61 -7.99
C PHE A 142 12.54 -9.76 -8.75
N GLY A 143 12.17 -9.93 -10.03
CA GLY A 143 12.75 -10.95 -10.91
C GLY A 143 12.36 -12.40 -10.59
N ARG A 144 11.47 -12.63 -9.60
CA ARG A 144 10.93 -13.97 -9.31
C ARG A 144 9.77 -14.31 -10.26
N LYS A 145 9.21 -15.52 -10.10
CA LYS A 145 7.99 -15.94 -10.81
C LYS A 145 6.85 -14.95 -10.50
N PRO A 146 6.11 -14.45 -11.51
CA PRO A 146 5.04 -13.47 -11.33
C PRO A 146 4.10 -13.82 -10.17
N PHE A 147 3.86 -12.82 -9.33
CA PHE A 147 3.10 -12.98 -8.10
C PHE A 147 2.38 -11.67 -7.77
N CYS A 148 1.07 -11.78 -7.53
CA CYS A 148 0.25 -10.65 -7.16
C CYS A 148 0.38 -10.41 -5.66
N HIS A 149 0.64 -9.15 -5.30
CA HIS A 149 0.69 -8.71 -3.93
C HIS A 149 0.00 -7.35 -3.80
N SER A 150 -0.46 -7.03 -2.59
CA SER A 150 -0.99 -5.71 -2.28
C SER A 150 0.14 -4.68 -2.19
N ALA A 151 -0.02 -3.55 -2.88
CA ALA A 151 0.82 -2.37 -2.74
C ALA A 151 0.04 -1.29 -2.00
N PHE A 152 0.51 -0.95 -0.80
CA PHE A 152 -0.03 0.17 -0.02
C PHE A 152 0.68 1.46 -0.40
N ILE A 153 -0.02 2.34 -1.11
CA ILE A 153 0.47 3.61 -1.61
C ILE A 153 -0.14 4.74 -0.77
N PHE A 154 0.73 5.60 -0.24
CA PHE A 154 0.33 6.69 0.66
C PHE A 154 0.93 8.05 0.28
N GLY A 155 1.65 8.13 -0.83
CA GLY A 155 2.26 9.37 -1.27
C GLY A 155 2.87 9.26 -2.65
N TYR A 156 3.34 10.39 -3.16
CA TYR A 156 4.07 10.47 -4.42
C TYR A 156 5.07 11.62 -4.40
N ASN A 157 6.02 11.56 -5.32
CA ASN A 157 6.93 12.65 -5.62
C ASN A 157 7.11 12.83 -7.13
N GLU A 158 8.10 13.60 -7.57
CA GLU A 158 8.33 13.87 -8.99
C GLU A 158 8.57 12.60 -9.84
N ILE A 159 9.19 11.57 -9.26
CA ILE A 159 9.68 10.40 -10.01
C ILE A 159 8.88 9.12 -9.75
N GLY A 160 8.00 9.10 -8.74
CA GLY A 160 7.33 7.87 -8.34
C GLY A 160 6.34 8.00 -7.19
N ILE A 161 5.95 6.86 -6.64
CA ILE A 161 5.06 6.73 -5.49
C ILE A 161 5.81 6.24 -4.24
N TYR A 162 5.27 6.54 -3.06
CA TYR A 162 5.72 5.95 -1.80
C TYR A 162 4.82 4.78 -1.43
N GLN A 163 5.45 3.63 -1.20
CA GLN A 163 4.80 2.37 -0.83
C GLN A 163 5.47 1.72 0.37
N VAL A 164 4.71 0.99 1.18
CA VAL A 164 5.28 0.08 2.20
C VAL A 164 5.45 -1.32 1.59
N ASP A 165 6.64 -1.92 1.74
CA ASP A 165 6.91 -3.30 1.30
C ASP A 165 8.08 -3.93 2.07
N PHE A 166 8.26 -5.25 1.91
CA PHE A 166 9.43 -5.95 2.38
C PHE A 166 10.61 -5.83 1.41
N LEU A 167 11.71 -5.28 1.90
CA LEU A 167 12.99 -5.27 1.19
C LEU A 167 13.55 -6.68 1.03
N ASN A 168 14.56 -6.83 0.16
CA ASN A 168 15.32 -8.08 -0.03
C ASN A 168 15.84 -8.70 1.29
N SER A 169 16.13 -7.87 2.30
CA SER A 169 16.54 -8.30 3.64
C SER A 169 15.41 -8.95 4.46
N GLY A 170 14.16 -8.85 4.00
CA GLY A 170 12.96 -9.25 4.75
C GLY A 170 12.44 -8.18 5.72
N GLN A 171 13.12 -7.03 5.83
CA GLN A 171 12.68 -5.91 6.65
C GLN A 171 11.55 -5.14 5.94
N LEU A 172 10.52 -4.79 6.70
CA LEU A 172 9.47 -3.88 6.24
C LEU A 172 10.04 -2.46 6.15
N ASP A 173 9.87 -1.79 5.01
CA ASP A 173 10.36 -0.43 4.80
C ASP A 173 9.41 0.37 3.89
N ILE A 174 9.63 1.67 3.83
CA ILE A 174 9.02 2.58 2.87
C ILE A 174 9.93 2.65 1.64
N ILE A 175 9.43 2.20 0.51
CA ILE A 175 10.12 2.27 -0.77
C ILE A 175 9.53 3.37 -1.65
N ASN A 176 10.39 3.99 -2.45
CA ASN A 176 9.96 4.84 -3.57
C ASN A 176 9.97 4.00 -4.86
N VAL A 177 8.80 3.87 -5.50
CA VAL A 177 8.60 3.07 -6.70
C VAL A 177 8.48 4.00 -7.91
N PRO A 178 9.36 3.90 -8.92
CA PRO A 178 9.24 4.69 -10.15
C PRO A 178 7.89 4.47 -10.84
N TYR A 179 7.35 5.52 -11.48
CA TYR A 179 6.07 5.42 -12.18
C TYR A 179 6.05 4.34 -13.27
N GLU A 180 7.16 4.18 -13.99
CA GLU A 180 7.29 3.16 -15.03
C GLU A 180 7.15 1.75 -14.45
N GLU A 181 7.86 1.44 -13.36
CA GLU A 181 7.75 0.14 -12.67
C GLU A 181 6.32 -0.10 -12.15
N LEU A 182 5.67 0.93 -11.59
CA LEU A 182 4.29 0.83 -11.12
C LEU A 182 3.31 0.52 -12.25
N ILE A 183 3.43 1.22 -13.38
CA ILE A 183 2.59 1.01 -14.56
C ILE A 183 2.80 -0.41 -15.10
N GLU A 184 4.05 -0.87 -15.20
CA GLU A 184 4.36 -2.24 -15.63
C GLU A 184 3.80 -3.28 -14.67
N ALA A 185 3.96 -3.08 -13.36
CA ALA A 185 3.44 -3.97 -12.33
C ALA A 185 1.91 -4.06 -12.36
N PHE A 186 1.22 -2.93 -12.52
CA PHE A 186 -0.25 -2.87 -12.51
C PHE A 186 -0.89 -3.36 -13.82
N PHE A 187 -0.23 -3.12 -14.95
CA PHE A 187 -0.67 -3.60 -16.26
C PHE A 187 -0.03 -4.91 -16.69
N SER A 188 0.65 -5.60 -15.76
CA SER A 188 1.25 -6.92 -15.97
C SER A 188 0.23 -7.89 -16.59
N PRO A 189 0.51 -8.49 -17.78
CA PRO A 189 -0.39 -9.44 -18.42
C PRO A 189 -0.54 -10.75 -17.63
N GLU A 190 0.35 -11.00 -16.66
CA GLU A 190 0.28 -12.15 -15.78
C GLU A 190 -0.77 -12.00 -14.67
N LEU A 191 -1.15 -10.76 -14.29
CA LEU A 191 -2.10 -10.49 -13.20
C LEU A 191 -3.46 -11.18 -13.35
N PRO A 192 -4.16 -11.14 -14.51
CA PRO A 192 -5.45 -11.83 -14.67
C PRO A 192 -5.36 -13.35 -14.54
N ASN A 193 -4.18 -13.93 -14.75
CA ASN A 193 -3.96 -15.36 -14.54
C ASN A 193 -3.68 -15.67 -13.06
N ILE A 194 -3.18 -14.69 -12.30
CA ILE A 194 -2.91 -14.79 -10.86
C ILE A 194 -4.21 -14.59 -10.05
N PHE A 195 -5.02 -13.60 -10.41
CA PHE A 195 -6.35 -13.36 -9.86
C PHE A 195 -7.39 -13.87 -10.84
N ARG A 196 -8.06 -14.99 -10.53
CA ARG A 196 -9.33 -15.31 -11.22
C ARG A 196 -10.25 -14.09 -11.03
N THR A 197 -10.46 -13.34 -12.10
CA THR A 197 -11.36 -12.19 -12.28
C THR A 197 -10.91 -10.83 -11.69
N GLU A 198 -10.52 -9.93 -12.61
CA GLU A 198 -10.48 -8.45 -12.50
C GLU A 198 -9.30 -7.75 -11.79
N LYS A 199 -8.93 -6.58 -12.33
CA LYS A 199 -8.01 -5.62 -11.69
C LYS A 199 -8.80 -4.83 -10.65
N ILE A 200 -8.39 -4.93 -9.39
CA ILE A 200 -9.13 -4.38 -8.25
C ILE A 200 -8.22 -3.43 -7.48
N TRP A 201 -8.70 -2.22 -7.25
CA TRP A 201 -8.16 -1.28 -6.27
C TRP A 201 -9.10 -1.16 -5.08
N ARG A 202 -8.52 -0.88 -3.92
CA ARG A 202 -9.27 -0.44 -2.74
C ARG A 202 -8.74 0.92 -2.35
N LEU A 203 -9.59 1.93 -2.52
CA LEU A 203 -9.37 3.24 -1.92
C LEU A 203 -9.79 3.17 -0.46
N ILE A 204 -9.01 3.77 0.42
CA ILE A 204 -9.27 3.81 1.85
C ILE A 204 -9.35 5.26 2.31
N ILE A 205 -10.47 5.60 2.95
CA ILE A 205 -10.78 6.89 3.55
C ILE A 205 -10.73 6.73 5.07
N ILE A 206 -10.16 7.71 5.78
CA ILE A 206 -10.28 7.84 7.23
C ILE A 206 -11.36 8.87 7.54
#